data_AF-A0A2N6A3X3-F1
#
_entry.id   AF-A0A2N6A3X3-F1
#
_cell.length_a   1.000
_cell.length_b   1.000
_cell.length_c   1.000
_cell.angle_alpha   90.00
_cell.angle_beta   90.00
_cell.angle_gamma   90.00
#
_symmetry.space_group_name_H-M   'P 1'
#
loop_
_entity.id
_entity.type
_entity.pdbx_description
1 polymer ?
#
loop_
_entity_poly.entity_id
_entity_poly.type
_entity_poly.pdbx_seq_one_letter_code
_entity_poly.pdbx_strand_id
1 'polypeptide(L)'
;MLFIVSIVAGMAYTSSAQTMMPLPPHSSTYTSSMIRGFWFQAPVDFKIVGVRVPTNASSAAQNIQLFKMGGSPASICVYPTLTTNYTTLGYWTNVNSTAMIPCNILVQAGDYIGVVGARGTNGGTLYNSYDGSSPYASSIFGNTVNITRFGHQGGNLPITGGVWTELTGTICRVEIYYAAALNPIPNDAGIASIDEPFGFCAGTEDVVVTLKNFGLLPLTSATINWSINGTPQPSYSWTGYLDTLTAASRETQVNLGTRTWAANTAYTVTAYTTMPNNIVDTLNDNDTSSAVIQAAMTGTYSIGGASPDFNSFQEAVDALDLYGVCGAVTFNVASGTYSEEIEIPEIAGASATNTITFDGGSGNAASRILTTSHSSIGATLMLDGADYLRFRNLTIRSTGSSYGTAVWFTGAADRNIIEDCILETSTSATSSNVRTLVGSASKTSLTSSGETGSFNHLEGNVIKGGYYGISWRGAG
;
A
#
# COMPACT_ATOMS: atom_id res chain seq x y z
N MET A 1 4.57 30.81 20.55
CA MET A 1 5.06 29.53 21.08
C MET A 1 6.20 29.08 20.17
N LEU A 2 7.40 29.01 20.74
CA LEU A 2 8.68 28.87 20.03
C LEU A 2 8.82 27.41 19.54
N PHE A 3 8.88 27.19 18.22
CA PHE A 3 9.23 25.88 17.67
C PHE A 3 10.74 25.69 17.79
N ILE A 4 11.16 24.82 18.71
CA ILE A 4 12.52 24.29 18.76
C ILE A 4 12.62 23.24 17.65
N VAL A 5 13.37 23.58 16.60
CA VAL A 5 13.86 22.60 15.62
C VAL A 5 14.99 21.84 16.30
N SER A 6 14.74 20.59 16.69
CA SER A 6 15.78 19.67 17.13
C SER A 6 16.75 19.42 15.99
N ILE A 7 17.98 19.93 16.15
CA ILE A 7 19.14 19.57 15.34
C ILE A 7 19.46 18.11 15.67
N VAL A 8 19.11 17.19 14.78
CA VAL A 8 19.66 15.83 14.81
C VAL A 8 21.14 15.96 14.43
N ALA A 9 22.00 15.75 15.41
CA ALA A 9 23.44 15.67 15.20
C ALA A 9 23.73 14.59 14.16
N GLY A 10 24.48 14.96 13.13
CA GLY A 10 24.87 14.06 12.05
C GLY A 10 25.60 12.84 12.60
N MET A 11 25.00 11.67 12.42
CA MET A 11 25.75 10.42 12.43
C MET A 11 26.79 10.53 11.32
N ALA A 12 28.06 10.52 11.71
CA ALA A 12 29.16 10.41 10.78
C ALA A 12 29.05 9.04 10.10
N TYR A 13 28.44 9.00 8.92
CA TYR A 13 28.59 7.87 8.02
C TYR A 13 30.09 7.70 7.77
N THR A 14 30.65 6.58 8.23
CA THR A 14 31.99 6.18 7.78
C THR A 14 31.92 6.10 6.25
N SER A 15 32.61 7.01 5.57
CA SER A 15 32.59 7.10 4.12
C SER A 15 33.28 5.86 3.54
N SER A 16 32.54 4.78 3.32
CA SER A 16 33.05 3.69 2.46
C SER A 16 33.27 4.28 1.07
N ALA A 17 34.44 4.05 0.49
CA ALA A 17 34.75 4.54 -0.84
C ALA A 17 33.72 4.02 -1.86
N GLN A 18 32.96 4.94 -2.46
CA GLN A 18 32.02 4.61 -3.53
C GLN A 18 32.79 4.24 -4.81
N THR A 19 32.38 3.15 -5.46
CA THR A 19 32.99 2.66 -6.70
C THR A 19 31.93 2.65 -7.80
N MET A 20 32.28 3.14 -8.99
CA MET A 20 31.37 3.12 -10.15
C MET A 20 31.48 1.77 -10.85
N MET A 21 30.34 1.11 -11.11
CA MET A 21 30.28 -0.14 -11.85
C MET A 21 30.75 0.06 -13.30
N PRO A 22 31.82 -0.64 -13.75
CA PRO A 22 32.38 -0.43 -15.09
C PRO A 22 31.33 -0.54 -16.19
N LEU A 23 31.33 0.44 -17.08
CA LEU A 23 30.48 0.47 -18.27
C LEU A 23 31.38 0.43 -19.52
N PRO A 24 30.86 -0.03 -20.68
CA PRO A 24 31.56 0.18 -21.93
C PRO A 24 31.80 1.69 -22.20
N PRO A 25 32.77 2.05 -23.06
CA PRO A 25 33.03 3.43 -23.45
C PRO A 25 31.80 4.11 -24.11
N HIS A 26 31.91 5.34 -24.63
CA HIS A 26 30.79 5.93 -25.40
C HIS A 26 31.05 5.68 -26.87
N SER A 27 30.05 5.22 -27.61
CA SER A 27 30.14 5.15 -29.08
C SER A 27 29.03 5.89 -29.80
N SER A 28 27.81 5.92 -29.26
CA SER A 28 26.67 6.51 -29.97
C SER A 28 25.59 7.08 -29.04
N THR A 29 24.72 7.90 -29.61
CA THR A 29 23.58 8.49 -28.92
C THR A 29 22.30 8.14 -29.67
N TYR A 30 21.31 7.65 -28.94
CA TYR A 30 19.97 7.39 -29.45
C TYR A 30 18.98 8.41 -28.88
N THR A 31 18.55 9.33 -29.75
CA THR A 31 17.55 10.36 -29.44
C THR A 31 16.15 9.83 -29.74
N SER A 32 15.30 9.74 -28.73
CA SER A 32 13.92 9.20 -28.89
C SER A 32 13.00 9.66 -27.76
N SER A 33 11.73 9.28 -27.80
CA SER A 33 10.82 9.37 -26.65
C SER A 33 10.90 8.15 -25.73
N MET A 34 11.92 7.30 -25.89
CA MET A 34 12.04 6.02 -25.19
C MET A 34 13.26 5.99 -24.27
N ILE A 35 13.14 5.30 -23.15
CA ILE A 35 14.23 5.10 -22.19
C ILE A 35 14.80 3.68 -22.25
N ARG A 36 16.11 3.58 -22.04
CA ARG A 36 16.90 2.36 -22.22
C ARG A 36 17.89 2.20 -21.07
N GLY A 37 18.45 1.01 -20.93
CA GLY A 37 19.52 0.74 -19.99
C GLY A 37 19.99 -0.70 -20.05
N PHE A 38 20.18 -1.30 -18.89
CA PHE A 38 20.61 -2.69 -18.74
C PHE A 38 19.99 -3.34 -17.50
N TRP A 39 20.13 -4.65 -17.40
CA TRP A 39 19.91 -5.39 -16.17
C TRP A 39 21.14 -6.24 -15.84
N PHE A 40 21.25 -6.66 -14.59
CA PHE A 40 22.25 -7.64 -14.14
C PHE A 40 21.71 -8.48 -12.99
N GLN A 41 22.39 -9.59 -12.70
CA GLN A 41 22.20 -10.34 -11.47
C GLN A 41 23.28 -9.93 -10.46
N ALA A 42 22.86 -9.55 -9.26
CA ALA A 42 23.78 -9.15 -8.19
C ALA A 42 24.66 -10.34 -7.78
N PRO A 43 26.00 -10.20 -7.82
CA PRO A 43 26.90 -11.32 -7.51
C PRO A 43 27.09 -11.52 -5.99
N VAL A 44 26.90 -10.46 -5.21
CA VAL A 44 27.05 -10.40 -3.75
C VAL A 44 26.10 -9.33 -3.21
N ASP A 45 26.00 -9.22 -1.88
CA ASP A 45 25.27 -8.13 -1.23
C ASP A 45 26.05 -6.81 -1.35
N PHE A 46 25.34 -5.72 -1.65
CA PHE A 46 25.93 -4.39 -1.72
C PHE A 46 24.87 -3.28 -1.57
N LYS A 47 25.31 -2.03 -1.46
CA LYS A 47 24.42 -0.87 -1.56
C LYS A 47 24.68 -0.12 -2.85
N ILE A 48 23.62 0.20 -3.60
CA ILE A 48 23.67 1.27 -4.60
C ILE A 48 23.59 2.58 -3.82
N VAL A 49 24.69 3.33 -3.84
CA VAL A 49 24.86 4.59 -3.11
C VAL A 49 24.71 5.83 -4.01
N GLY A 50 24.66 5.62 -5.32
CA GLY A 50 24.37 6.69 -6.25
C GLY A 50 24.10 6.21 -7.66
N VAL A 51 23.44 7.06 -8.42
CA VAL A 51 23.14 6.83 -9.84
C VAL A 51 23.42 8.08 -10.66
N ARG A 52 23.77 7.90 -11.93
CA ARG A 52 23.98 9.02 -12.87
C ARG A 52 23.79 8.59 -14.31
N VAL A 53 23.19 9.43 -15.14
CA VAL A 53 23.29 9.23 -16.60
C VAL A 53 24.55 9.94 -17.11
N PRO A 54 25.48 9.29 -17.83
CA PRO A 54 26.66 9.97 -18.37
C PRO A 54 26.31 11.20 -19.23
N THR A 55 27.20 12.20 -19.25
CA THR A 55 26.98 13.45 -20.02
C THR A 55 27.41 13.35 -21.48
N ASN A 56 27.93 12.20 -21.93
CA ASN A 56 28.43 12.03 -23.31
C ASN A 56 27.34 12.25 -24.37
N ALA A 57 26.10 11.83 -24.09
CA ALA A 57 24.98 11.99 -25.01
C ALA A 57 24.34 13.39 -24.94
N SER A 58 24.29 13.99 -23.74
CA SER A 58 23.74 15.33 -23.47
C SER A 58 24.05 15.74 -22.03
N SER A 59 24.10 17.05 -21.76
CA SER A 59 24.20 17.61 -20.41
C SER A 59 22.84 18.01 -19.81
N ALA A 60 21.73 17.70 -20.48
CA ALA A 60 20.38 17.98 -20.01
C ALA A 60 20.05 17.26 -18.68
N ALA A 61 18.85 17.50 -18.15
CA ALA A 61 18.36 16.83 -16.94
C ALA A 61 18.48 15.30 -17.07
N GLN A 62 18.76 14.59 -15.97
CA GLN A 62 18.82 13.13 -15.96
C GLN A 62 17.52 12.53 -15.41
N ASN A 63 17.11 11.42 -16.02
CA ASN A 63 15.95 10.61 -15.64
C ASN A 63 16.44 9.18 -15.46
N ILE A 64 16.18 8.55 -14.30
CA ILE A 64 16.68 7.21 -13.95
C ILE A 64 15.60 6.46 -13.18
N GLN A 65 15.46 5.16 -13.41
CA GLN A 65 14.68 4.26 -12.56
C GLN A 65 15.40 2.93 -12.37
N LEU A 66 15.33 2.41 -11.14
CA LEU A 66 15.86 1.13 -10.73
C LEU A 66 14.71 0.17 -10.40
N PHE A 67 14.87 -1.09 -10.78
CA PHE A 67 13.89 -2.14 -10.61
C PHE A 67 14.53 -3.34 -9.91
N LYS A 68 13.79 -3.98 -8.99
CA LYS A 68 14.02 -5.37 -8.59
C LYS A 68 13.06 -6.24 -9.40
N MET A 69 13.59 -7.08 -10.26
CA MET A 69 12.79 -7.94 -11.15
C MET A 69 12.29 -9.16 -10.38
N GLY A 70 11.05 -9.59 -10.60
CA GLY A 70 10.45 -10.77 -9.96
C GLY A 70 10.96 -12.11 -10.49
N GLY A 71 12.01 -12.11 -11.31
CA GLY A 71 12.64 -13.27 -11.92
C GLY A 71 13.70 -12.85 -12.94
N SER A 72 14.44 -13.83 -13.49
CA SER A 72 15.48 -13.56 -14.49
C SER A 72 14.87 -12.89 -15.74
N PRO A 73 15.27 -11.67 -16.12
CA PRO A 73 14.77 -11.00 -17.33
C PRO A 73 14.95 -11.83 -18.60
N ALA A 74 16.03 -12.63 -18.67
CA ALA A 74 16.29 -13.56 -19.78
C ALA A 74 15.23 -14.67 -19.92
N SER A 75 14.38 -14.86 -18.91
CA SER A 75 13.29 -15.83 -18.91
C SER A 75 11.91 -15.15 -18.94
N ILE A 76 11.76 -13.99 -18.28
CA ILE A 76 10.44 -13.39 -18.05
C ILE A 76 10.07 -12.26 -19.01
N CYS A 77 11.02 -11.66 -19.73
CA CYS A 77 10.74 -10.48 -20.57
C CYS A 77 11.68 -10.31 -21.77
N VAL A 78 12.05 -11.40 -22.46
CA VAL A 78 12.79 -11.31 -23.72
C VAL A 78 11.88 -10.72 -24.80
N TYR A 79 12.29 -9.58 -25.38
CA TYR A 79 11.52 -8.85 -26.38
C TYR A 79 11.10 -9.78 -27.55
N PRO A 80 9.85 -9.73 -28.01
CA PRO A 80 8.80 -8.73 -27.72
C PRO A 80 7.99 -8.96 -26.44
N THR A 81 8.30 -9.97 -25.63
CA THR A 81 7.61 -10.21 -24.35
C THR A 81 7.95 -9.10 -23.36
N LEU A 82 6.92 -8.44 -22.83
CA LEU A 82 7.07 -7.43 -21.78
C LEU A 82 6.65 -8.01 -20.43
N THR A 83 7.16 -7.46 -19.33
CA THR A 83 6.69 -7.81 -17.99
C THR A 83 6.49 -6.56 -17.13
N THR A 84 5.52 -6.64 -16.22
CA THR A 84 5.36 -5.72 -15.08
C THR A 84 5.72 -6.38 -13.75
N ASN A 85 6.25 -7.62 -13.79
CA ASN A 85 6.68 -8.35 -12.60
C ASN A 85 8.02 -7.79 -12.08
N TYR A 86 7.94 -6.63 -11.46
CA TYR A 86 9.05 -5.94 -10.82
C TYR A 86 8.55 -5.04 -9.69
N THR A 87 9.46 -4.69 -8.80
CA THR A 87 9.27 -3.63 -7.79
C THR A 87 10.20 -2.47 -8.12
N THR A 88 9.70 -1.22 -8.03
CA THR A 88 10.57 -0.04 -8.20
C THR A 88 11.40 0.18 -6.95
N LEU A 89 12.72 0.17 -7.09
CA LEU A 89 13.66 0.43 -5.99
C LEU A 89 13.93 1.94 -5.79
N GLY A 90 13.76 2.73 -6.85
CA GLY A 90 13.91 4.18 -6.82
C GLY A 90 13.79 4.79 -8.21
N TYR A 91 13.37 6.05 -8.29
CA TYR A 91 13.32 6.81 -9.53
C TYR A 91 13.62 8.28 -9.31
N TRP A 92 14.20 8.92 -10.32
CA TRP A 92 14.58 10.33 -10.31
C TRP A 92 14.26 10.93 -11.66
N THR A 93 13.52 12.03 -11.69
CA THR A 93 13.03 12.64 -12.93
C THR A 93 13.42 14.10 -13.01
N ASN A 94 13.78 14.56 -14.21
CA ASN A 94 14.15 15.96 -14.50
C ASN A 94 15.19 16.52 -13.51
N VAL A 95 16.13 15.69 -13.06
CA VAL A 95 17.18 16.16 -12.15
C VAL A 95 18.15 17.03 -12.93
N ASN A 96 18.05 18.34 -12.74
CA ASN A 96 18.84 19.38 -13.40
C ASN A 96 20.27 19.46 -12.82
N SER A 97 20.98 18.34 -12.85
CA SER A 97 22.37 18.24 -12.41
C SER A 97 23.13 17.26 -13.30
N THR A 98 24.42 17.52 -13.49
CA THR A 98 25.36 16.58 -14.10
C THR A 98 26.09 15.75 -13.06
N ALA A 99 25.88 15.99 -11.76
CA ALA A 99 26.47 15.24 -10.67
C ALA A 99 25.78 13.88 -10.47
N MET A 100 26.43 13.01 -9.70
CA MET A 100 25.81 11.79 -9.18
C MET A 100 24.64 12.15 -8.26
N ILE A 101 23.54 11.41 -8.39
CA ILE A 101 22.41 11.49 -7.48
C ILE A 101 22.64 10.48 -6.36
N PRO A 102 22.77 10.91 -5.09
CA PRO A 102 22.93 9.98 -3.98
C PRO A 102 21.65 9.18 -3.74
N CYS A 103 21.82 7.91 -3.38
CA CYS A 103 20.73 7.05 -2.94
C CYS A 103 21.28 6.03 -1.93
N ASN A 104 20.42 5.18 -1.37
CA ASN A 104 20.83 4.15 -0.42
C ASN A 104 19.91 2.94 -0.58
N ILE A 105 20.22 2.09 -1.55
CA ILE A 105 19.40 0.93 -1.91
C ILE A 105 20.19 -0.33 -1.63
N LEU A 106 19.70 -1.16 -0.70
CA LEU A 106 20.26 -2.48 -0.43
C LEU A 106 19.91 -3.43 -1.58
N VAL A 107 20.91 -4.16 -2.08
CA VAL A 107 20.78 -5.19 -3.10
C VAL A 107 21.38 -6.47 -2.55
N GLN A 108 20.65 -7.58 -2.63
CA GLN A 108 21.10 -8.88 -2.13
C GLN A 108 21.65 -9.74 -3.27
N ALA A 109 22.58 -10.64 -2.95
CA ALA A 109 23.11 -11.61 -3.89
C ALA A 109 21.97 -12.41 -4.55
N GLY A 110 22.04 -12.56 -5.88
CA GLY A 110 21.02 -13.24 -6.66
C GLY A 110 19.88 -12.34 -7.15
N ASP A 111 19.70 -11.13 -6.60
CA ASP A 111 18.69 -10.18 -7.08
C ASP A 111 18.94 -9.80 -8.55
N TYR A 112 17.86 -9.74 -9.33
CA TYR A 112 17.88 -9.24 -10.70
C TYR A 112 17.53 -7.75 -10.71
N ILE A 113 18.50 -6.91 -11.03
CA ILE A 113 18.35 -5.46 -10.98
C ILE A 113 18.24 -4.90 -12.40
N GLY A 114 17.10 -4.27 -12.69
CA GLY A 114 16.88 -3.49 -13.91
C GLY A 114 17.26 -2.03 -13.70
N VAL A 115 17.86 -1.41 -14.71
CA VAL A 115 18.35 -0.04 -14.68
C VAL A 115 18.00 0.62 -15.99
N VAL A 116 17.30 1.75 -15.96
CA VAL A 116 17.05 2.57 -17.15
C VAL A 116 17.38 4.03 -16.87
N GLY A 117 17.89 4.73 -17.87
CA GLY A 117 18.29 6.11 -17.69
C GLY A 117 18.55 6.84 -19.00
N ALA A 118 18.16 8.10 -19.06
CA ALA A 118 18.46 8.98 -20.19
C ALA A 118 18.55 10.44 -19.77
N ARG A 119 19.24 11.24 -20.59
CA ARG A 119 19.27 12.70 -20.46
C ARG A 119 18.09 13.30 -21.21
N GLY A 120 17.55 14.44 -20.80
CA GLY A 120 16.43 15.12 -21.46
C GLY A 120 15.25 15.38 -20.52
N THR A 121 14.13 15.84 -21.09
CA THR A 121 12.90 16.07 -20.32
C THR A 121 12.11 14.77 -20.17
N ASN A 122 11.70 14.42 -18.95
CA ASN A 122 10.83 13.27 -18.68
C ASN A 122 9.56 13.32 -19.56
N GLY A 123 9.25 12.22 -20.25
CA GLY A 123 8.14 12.14 -21.20
C GLY A 123 8.33 12.93 -22.51
N GLY A 124 9.49 13.56 -22.71
CA GLY A 124 9.84 14.31 -23.92
C GLY A 124 10.93 13.62 -24.74
N THR A 125 11.79 14.43 -25.36
CA THR A 125 12.97 13.94 -26.09
C THR A 125 14.06 13.53 -25.09
N LEU A 126 14.44 12.25 -25.16
CA LEU A 126 15.45 11.60 -24.35
C LEU A 126 16.68 11.22 -25.19
N TYR A 127 17.86 11.42 -24.62
CA TYR A 127 19.17 11.12 -25.20
C TYR A 127 19.80 9.96 -24.42
N ASN A 128 19.73 8.77 -25.01
CA ASN A 128 20.28 7.55 -24.44
C ASN A 128 21.72 7.37 -24.95
N SER A 129 22.71 7.37 -24.07
CA SER A 129 24.10 7.02 -24.44
C SER A 129 24.25 5.52 -24.59
N TYR A 130 24.85 5.07 -25.70
CA TYR A 130 25.02 3.66 -26.02
C TYR A 130 26.48 3.28 -26.24
N ASP A 131 26.82 2.05 -25.84
CA ASP A 131 27.99 1.32 -26.34
C ASP A 131 28.00 -0.16 -25.91
N GLY A 132 29.03 -0.90 -26.35
CA GLY A 132 29.36 -2.26 -25.89
C GLY A 132 28.47 -3.34 -26.47
N SER A 133 28.90 -4.60 -26.36
CA SER A 133 28.05 -5.75 -26.65
C SER A 133 27.12 -6.04 -25.48
N SER A 134 25.94 -6.56 -25.75
CA SER A 134 25.11 -7.26 -24.77
C SER A 134 25.32 -8.77 -24.91
N PRO A 135 25.67 -9.49 -23.83
CA PRO A 135 26.09 -8.97 -22.52
C PRO A 135 27.48 -8.28 -22.57
N TYR A 136 27.72 -7.35 -21.64
CA TYR A 136 29.03 -6.76 -21.38
C TYR A 136 29.52 -7.22 -20.00
N ALA A 137 30.78 -7.65 -19.93
CA ALA A 137 31.42 -8.07 -18.68
C ALA A 137 31.83 -6.84 -17.86
N SER A 138 31.09 -6.59 -16.79
CA SER A 138 31.38 -5.60 -15.76
C SER A 138 31.88 -6.27 -14.48
N SER A 139 32.01 -5.51 -13.39
CA SER A 139 32.35 -6.06 -12.08
C SER A 139 31.80 -5.27 -10.90
N ILE A 140 31.47 -6.00 -9.84
CA ILE A 140 31.13 -5.45 -8.51
C ILE A 140 32.03 -6.14 -7.48
N PHE A 141 32.87 -5.37 -6.78
CA PHE A 141 33.91 -5.88 -5.87
C PHE A 141 34.83 -6.94 -6.49
N GLY A 142 35.14 -6.80 -7.79
CA GLY A 142 35.97 -7.76 -8.51
C GLY A 142 35.25 -9.04 -8.97
N ASN A 143 34.01 -9.28 -8.53
CA ASN A 143 33.19 -10.36 -9.08
C ASN A 143 32.68 -9.96 -10.47
N THR A 144 32.82 -10.84 -11.45
CA THR A 144 32.31 -10.61 -12.80
C THR A 144 30.79 -10.55 -12.80
N VAL A 145 30.23 -9.52 -13.43
CA VAL A 145 28.79 -9.32 -13.61
C VAL A 145 28.52 -9.04 -15.07
N ASN A 146 27.61 -9.78 -15.68
CA ASN A 146 27.16 -9.48 -17.04
C ASN A 146 26.01 -8.47 -16.96
N ILE A 147 26.21 -7.28 -17.54
CA ILE A 147 25.11 -6.36 -17.80
C ILE A 147 24.53 -6.67 -19.19
N THR A 148 23.21 -6.74 -19.29
CA THR A 148 22.49 -7.14 -20.51
C THR A 148 21.46 -6.09 -20.87
N ARG A 149 21.28 -5.83 -22.16
CA ARG A 149 20.41 -4.77 -22.68
C ARG A 149 18.98 -4.86 -22.14
N PHE A 150 18.43 -3.72 -21.73
CA PHE A 150 17.13 -3.60 -21.09
C PHE A 150 16.44 -2.30 -21.50
N GLY A 151 15.11 -2.24 -21.41
CA GLY A 151 14.40 -1.00 -21.70
C GLY A 151 12.89 -1.05 -21.52
N HIS A 152 12.27 0.08 -21.86
CA HIS A 152 10.82 0.29 -21.86
C HIS A 152 10.42 1.03 -23.13
N GLN A 153 9.28 0.69 -23.74
CA GLN A 153 8.80 1.36 -24.96
C GLN A 153 8.06 2.68 -24.64
N GLY A 154 8.71 3.56 -23.89
CA GLY A 154 8.19 4.86 -23.45
C GLY A 154 9.26 5.65 -22.69
N GLY A 155 8.96 6.92 -22.39
CA GLY A 155 9.90 7.86 -21.78
C GLY A 155 9.38 8.55 -20.52
N ASN A 156 8.18 8.17 -20.06
CA ASN A 156 7.55 8.69 -18.85
C ASN A 156 7.99 7.86 -17.65
N LEU A 157 8.67 8.52 -16.71
CA LEU A 157 9.00 7.99 -15.40
C LEU A 157 8.04 8.58 -14.35
N PRO A 158 7.66 7.81 -13.32
CA PRO A 158 8.00 6.40 -13.12
C PRO A 158 7.33 5.49 -14.15
N ILE A 159 8.07 4.51 -14.64
CA ILE A 159 7.58 3.46 -15.51
C ILE A 159 6.73 2.52 -14.65
N THR A 160 5.45 2.42 -15.04
CA THR A 160 4.49 1.46 -14.50
C THR A 160 4.12 0.38 -15.54
N GLY A 161 4.56 0.57 -16.78
CA GLY A 161 4.30 -0.33 -17.90
C GLY A 161 5.34 -1.43 -18.09
N GLY A 162 5.16 -2.21 -19.14
CA GLY A 162 6.01 -3.37 -19.43
C GLY A 162 7.47 -3.00 -19.76
N VAL A 163 8.41 -3.68 -19.13
CA VAL A 163 9.85 -3.63 -19.43
C VAL A 163 10.28 -4.89 -20.19
N TRP A 164 11.41 -4.81 -20.89
CA TRP A 164 11.94 -5.89 -21.74
C TRP A 164 13.46 -5.98 -21.72
N THR A 165 13.99 -7.14 -22.12
CA THR A 165 15.41 -7.36 -22.39
C THR A 165 15.63 -7.89 -23.81
N GLU A 166 16.81 -7.59 -24.35
CA GLU A 166 17.36 -8.25 -25.53
C GLU A 166 18.71 -8.84 -25.15
N LEU A 167 18.96 -10.11 -25.49
CA LEU A 167 20.17 -10.80 -25.07
C LEU A 167 21.41 -10.40 -25.90
N THR A 168 21.20 -9.70 -27.01
CA THR A 168 22.24 -9.20 -27.93
C THR A 168 22.05 -7.71 -28.19
N GLY A 169 22.94 -7.11 -28.99
CA GLY A 169 22.88 -5.68 -29.36
C GLY A 169 23.77 -4.81 -28.48
N THR A 170 23.44 -3.53 -28.36
CA THR A 170 24.21 -2.54 -27.61
C THR A 170 23.58 -2.16 -26.28
N ILE A 171 24.37 -1.77 -25.30
CA ILE A 171 23.87 -1.44 -23.97
C ILE A 171 23.74 0.08 -23.82
N CYS A 172 22.62 0.53 -23.27
CA CYS A 172 22.50 1.93 -22.86
C CYS A 172 23.18 2.12 -21.50
N ARG A 173 23.96 3.19 -21.38
CA ARG A 173 24.81 3.47 -20.24
C ARG A 173 24.09 4.29 -19.18
N VAL A 174 24.06 3.75 -17.96
CA VAL A 174 23.63 4.42 -16.73
C VAL A 174 24.64 4.03 -15.64
N GLU A 175 25.29 5.02 -15.04
CA GLU A 175 26.29 4.81 -13.99
C GLU A 175 25.58 4.43 -12.68
N ILE A 176 26.01 3.30 -12.11
CA ILE A 176 25.67 2.89 -10.75
C ILE A 176 26.93 3.01 -9.91
N TYR A 177 26.82 3.71 -8.79
CA TYR A 177 27.84 3.80 -7.77
C TYR A 177 27.44 2.87 -6.64
N TYR A 178 28.32 1.95 -6.31
CA TYR A 178 28.11 1.00 -5.24
C TYR A 178 29.13 1.20 -4.13
N ALA A 179 28.73 0.81 -2.93
CA ALA A 179 29.63 0.63 -1.82
C ALA A 179 29.27 -0.69 -1.12
N ALA A 180 30.17 -1.15 -0.25
CA ALA A 180 29.86 -2.32 0.56
C ALA A 180 28.52 -2.07 1.24
N ALA A 181 27.64 -3.08 1.27
CA ALA A 181 26.55 -3.03 2.22
C ALA A 181 27.21 -2.80 3.59
N LEU A 182 26.82 -1.73 4.31
CA LEU A 182 27.41 -1.45 5.62
C LEU A 182 27.37 -2.74 6.43
N ASN A 183 28.57 -3.21 6.77
CA ASN A 183 29.00 -4.56 7.19
C ASN A 183 27.91 -5.63 7.32
N PRO A 184 28.00 -6.77 6.60
CA PRO A 184 27.28 -7.94 7.02
C PRO A 184 27.89 -8.40 8.36
N ILE A 185 27.25 -7.99 9.46
CA ILE A 185 27.74 -8.34 10.79
C ILE A 185 27.38 -9.80 11.07
N PRO A 186 28.28 -10.56 11.71
CA PRO A 186 28.03 -11.99 11.95
C PRO A 186 26.73 -12.26 12.70
N ASN A 187 26.34 -11.37 13.63
CA ASN A 187 25.14 -11.49 14.45
C ASN A 187 24.30 -10.24 14.26
N ASP A 188 23.15 -10.39 13.58
CA ASP A 188 22.19 -9.33 13.29
C ASP A 188 20.79 -9.96 13.30
N ALA A 189 19.96 -9.50 14.23
CA ALA A 189 18.59 -9.99 14.36
C ALA A 189 17.62 -8.80 14.40
N GLY A 190 16.48 -8.96 13.73
CA GLY A 190 15.47 -7.92 13.68
C GLY A 190 14.07 -8.45 13.87
N ILE A 191 13.15 -7.56 14.23
CA ILE A 191 11.72 -7.85 14.20
C ILE A 191 11.18 -7.41 12.83
N ALA A 192 10.75 -8.37 12.02
CA ALA A 192 10.19 -8.10 10.69
C ALA A 192 8.78 -7.51 10.77
N SER A 193 7.95 -8.00 11.70
CA SER A 193 6.54 -7.61 11.84
C SER A 193 5.99 -7.90 13.24
N ILE A 194 4.92 -7.18 13.59
CA ILE A 194 4.01 -7.55 14.68
C ILE A 194 2.83 -8.28 14.01
N ASP A 195 2.66 -9.55 14.33
CA ASP A 195 1.75 -10.46 13.60
C ASP A 195 0.41 -10.61 14.31
N GLU A 196 0.44 -10.68 15.65
CA GLU A 196 -0.75 -10.84 16.48
C GLU A 196 -0.78 -9.84 17.65
N PRO A 197 -1.98 -9.47 18.11
CA PRO A 197 -3.29 -9.93 17.62
C PRO A 197 -3.78 -9.19 16.37
N PHE A 198 -4.46 -9.90 15.46
CA PHE A 198 -5.08 -9.37 14.24
C PHE A 198 -6.53 -9.85 14.13
N GLY A 199 -7.47 -8.96 13.78
CA GLY A 199 -8.89 -9.31 13.58
C GLY A 199 -9.53 -9.98 14.81
N PHE A 200 -9.33 -9.40 16.00
CA PHE A 200 -9.64 -10.04 17.28
C PHE A 200 -10.67 -9.26 18.09
N CYS A 201 -11.35 -9.93 19.03
CA CYS A 201 -12.26 -9.28 19.97
C CYS A 201 -11.54 -8.77 21.22
N ALA A 202 -12.11 -7.78 21.89
CA ALA A 202 -11.59 -7.35 23.19
C ALA A 202 -11.57 -8.54 24.17
N GLY A 203 -10.44 -8.76 24.84
CA GLY A 203 -10.20 -10.00 25.54
C GLY A 203 -8.72 -10.24 25.79
N THR A 204 -8.39 -11.45 26.22
CA THR A 204 -6.99 -11.84 26.41
C THR A 204 -6.49 -12.49 25.13
N GLU A 205 -5.49 -11.87 24.51
CA GLU A 205 -4.87 -12.36 23.28
C GLU A 205 -3.35 -12.34 23.39
N ASP A 206 -2.71 -13.13 22.54
CA ASP A 206 -1.26 -13.23 22.44
C ASP A 206 -0.66 -12.08 21.63
N VAL A 207 0.58 -11.74 21.94
CA VAL A 207 1.42 -10.85 21.12
C VAL A 207 2.45 -11.69 20.42
N VAL A 208 2.28 -11.85 19.11
CA VAL A 208 3.20 -12.63 18.28
C VAL A 208 3.93 -11.71 17.32
N VAL A 209 5.23 -11.93 17.17
CA VAL A 209 6.10 -11.17 16.26
C VAL A 209 6.90 -12.12 15.37
N THR A 210 7.28 -11.66 14.18
CA THR A 210 8.24 -12.39 13.34
C THR A 210 9.65 -11.92 13.66
N LEU A 211 10.43 -12.79 14.30
CA LEU A 211 11.87 -12.64 14.49
C LEU A 211 12.60 -13.09 13.22
N LYS A 212 13.59 -12.32 12.77
CA LYS A 212 14.36 -12.60 11.56
C LYS A 212 15.85 -12.47 11.78
N ASN A 213 16.61 -13.41 11.21
CA ASN A 213 18.07 -13.37 11.14
C ASN A 213 18.53 -12.59 9.89
N PHE A 214 19.09 -11.41 10.10
CA PHE A 214 19.72 -10.60 9.05
C PHE A 214 21.24 -10.82 8.96
N GLY A 215 21.81 -11.50 9.95
CA GLY A 215 23.24 -11.77 10.04
C GLY A 215 23.77 -12.84 9.07
N LEU A 216 25.09 -13.05 9.13
CA LEU A 216 25.80 -14.07 8.34
C LEU A 216 25.97 -15.40 9.07
N LEU A 217 25.85 -15.42 10.40
CA LEU A 217 25.85 -16.65 11.16
C LEU A 217 24.42 -17.10 11.45
N PRO A 218 24.19 -18.41 11.61
CA PRO A 218 22.93 -18.89 12.15
C PRO A 218 22.62 -18.22 13.49
N LEU A 219 21.38 -17.76 13.66
CA LEU A 219 20.92 -17.18 14.91
C LEU A 219 20.43 -18.30 15.83
N THR A 220 21.06 -18.40 16.99
CA THR A 220 20.77 -19.42 18.01
C THR A 220 20.14 -18.84 19.27
N SER A 221 20.31 -17.53 19.50
CA SER A 221 19.64 -16.81 20.58
C SER A 221 19.47 -15.33 20.23
N ALA A 222 18.46 -14.69 20.82
CA ALA A 222 18.27 -13.23 20.79
C ALA A 222 17.39 -12.80 21.98
N THR A 223 17.53 -11.56 22.43
CA THR A 223 16.62 -10.95 23.41
C THR A 223 15.66 -10.03 22.69
N ILE A 224 14.36 -10.28 22.78
CA ILE A 224 13.32 -9.44 22.21
C ILE A 224 12.77 -8.55 23.31
N ASN A 225 12.96 -7.24 23.17
CA ASN A 225 12.38 -6.24 24.04
C ASN A 225 11.12 -5.71 23.37
N TRP A 226 10.11 -5.38 24.16
CA TRP A 226 8.87 -4.86 23.62
C TRP A 226 8.16 -3.94 24.60
N SER A 227 7.25 -3.12 24.08
CA SER A 227 6.50 -2.15 24.86
C SER A 227 5.09 -1.99 24.32
N ILE A 228 4.18 -1.54 25.20
CA ILE A 228 2.82 -1.15 24.84
C ILE A 228 2.64 0.31 25.19
N ASN A 229 2.30 1.14 24.20
CA ASN A 229 2.20 2.61 24.32
C ASN A 229 3.48 3.20 24.94
N GLY A 230 4.65 2.68 24.54
CA GLY A 230 5.95 3.07 25.08
C GLY A 230 6.26 2.55 26.48
N THR A 231 5.33 1.84 27.15
CA THR A 231 5.57 1.23 28.46
C THR A 231 6.25 -0.13 28.29
N PRO A 232 7.51 -0.30 28.75
CA PRO A 232 8.23 -1.55 28.58
C PRO A 232 7.51 -2.74 29.21
N GLN A 233 7.57 -3.89 28.53
CA GLN A 233 7.09 -5.18 29.01
C GLN A 233 8.28 -6.09 29.36
N PRO A 234 8.08 -7.21 30.08
CA PRO A 234 9.15 -8.19 30.31
C PRO A 234 9.74 -8.67 28.99
N SER A 235 11.07 -8.58 28.84
CA SER A 235 11.74 -9.05 27.64
C SER A 235 11.63 -10.56 27.48
N TYR A 236 11.62 -11.01 26.23
CA TYR A 236 11.58 -12.42 25.86
C TYR A 236 12.98 -12.89 25.44
N SER A 237 13.50 -13.92 26.09
CA SER A 237 14.76 -14.56 25.70
C SER A 237 14.49 -15.70 24.73
N TRP A 238 14.68 -15.45 23.43
CA TRP A 238 14.50 -16.46 22.40
C TRP A 238 15.77 -17.33 22.25
N THR A 239 15.55 -18.64 22.12
CA THR A 239 16.57 -19.61 21.74
C THR A 239 16.01 -20.52 20.65
N GLY A 240 16.83 -20.85 19.65
CA GLY A 240 16.39 -21.69 18.54
C GLY A 240 17.48 -21.86 17.48
N TYR A 241 17.08 -21.97 16.23
CA TYR A 241 18.00 -22.00 15.09
C TYR A 241 17.32 -21.37 13.87
N LEU A 242 17.80 -20.20 13.46
CA LEU A 242 17.47 -19.59 12.16
C LEU A 242 18.73 -19.64 11.30
N ASP A 243 18.65 -20.27 10.14
CA ASP A 243 19.81 -20.40 9.26
C ASP A 243 20.09 -19.09 8.49
N THR A 244 20.86 -19.17 7.41
CA THR A 244 21.10 -18.04 6.50
C THR A 244 20.77 -18.35 5.04
N LEU A 245 20.18 -19.52 4.75
CA LEU A 245 20.12 -20.13 3.43
C LEU A 245 18.90 -19.69 2.60
N THR A 246 17.72 -19.58 3.22
CA THR A 246 16.47 -19.19 2.53
C THR A 246 15.65 -18.22 3.36
N ALA A 247 14.73 -17.47 2.74
CA ALA A 247 13.87 -16.54 3.48
C ALA A 247 13.07 -17.25 4.59
N ALA A 248 12.45 -18.40 4.28
CA ALA A 248 11.61 -19.14 5.22
C ALA A 248 12.38 -19.76 6.39
N SER A 249 13.67 -20.06 6.22
CA SER A 249 14.52 -20.66 7.25
C SER A 249 15.27 -19.61 8.09
N ARG A 250 15.14 -18.32 7.73
CA ARG A 250 15.74 -17.17 8.40
C ARG A 250 14.81 -16.46 9.36
N GLU A 251 13.57 -16.89 9.50
CA GLU A 251 12.58 -16.23 10.34
C GLU A 251 11.69 -17.22 11.09
N THR A 252 11.11 -16.78 12.20
CA THR A 252 10.17 -17.56 13.00
C THR A 252 9.25 -16.63 13.77
N GLN A 253 8.04 -17.12 14.06
CA GLN A 253 7.11 -16.42 14.92
C GLN A 253 7.43 -16.68 16.40
N VAL A 254 7.37 -15.63 17.21
CA VAL A 254 7.65 -15.68 18.65
C VAL A 254 6.50 -15.05 19.40
N ASN A 255 5.85 -15.83 20.26
CA ASN A 255 4.88 -15.34 21.23
C ASN A 255 5.61 -14.66 22.40
N LEU A 256 5.47 -13.35 22.50
CA LEU A 256 6.10 -12.52 23.53
C LEU A 256 5.34 -12.54 24.86
N GLY A 257 4.09 -13.00 24.84
CA GLY A 257 3.23 -13.13 26.00
C GLY A 257 1.76 -12.78 25.69
N THR A 258 0.92 -12.99 26.70
CA THR A 258 -0.52 -12.73 26.63
C THR A 258 -0.85 -11.39 27.28
N ARG A 259 -1.83 -10.66 26.75
CA ARG A 259 -2.34 -9.43 27.35
C ARG A 259 -3.86 -9.31 27.19
N THR A 260 -4.50 -8.65 28.14
CA THR A 260 -5.89 -8.20 28.00
C THR A 260 -5.97 -6.87 27.23
N TRP A 261 -6.76 -6.87 26.16
CA TRP A 261 -7.03 -5.74 25.27
C TRP A 261 -8.41 -5.17 25.55
N ALA A 262 -8.47 -3.87 25.83
CA ALA A 262 -9.76 -3.20 25.98
C ALA A 262 -10.43 -2.99 24.61
N ALA A 263 -11.75 -3.04 24.59
CA ALA A 263 -12.53 -2.65 23.41
C ALA A 263 -12.23 -1.19 23.05
N ASN A 264 -12.27 -0.90 21.75
CA ASN A 264 -12.25 0.47 21.22
C ASN A 264 -11.03 1.29 21.65
N THR A 265 -9.92 0.61 21.97
CA THR A 265 -8.70 1.23 22.44
C THR A 265 -7.55 0.81 21.55
N ALA A 266 -6.98 1.77 20.83
CA ALA A 266 -5.78 1.56 20.05
C ALA A 266 -4.55 1.44 20.97
N TYR A 267 -3.68 0.49 20.65
CA TYR A 267 -2.42 0.28 21.34
C TYR A 267 -1.28 0.27 20.32
N THR A 268 -0.22 1.03 20.58
CA THR A 268 1.03 0.93 19.85
C THR A 268 1.87 -0.17 20.48
N VAL A 269 2.08 -1.26 19.74
CA VAL A 269 3.07 -2.29 20.06
C VAL A 269 4.36 -1.94 19.35
N THR A 270 5.46 -1.95 20.08
CA THR A 270 6.80 -1.83 19.51
C THR A 270 7.64 -2.97 20.04
N ALA A 271 8.30 -3.71 19.16
CA ALA A 271 9.22 -4.78 19.52
C ALA A 271 10.55 -4.59 18.79
N TYR A 272 11.65 -4.91 19.46
CA TYR A 272 12.99 -4.83 18.90
C TYR A 272 13.92 -5.88 19.50
N THR A 273 14.90 -6.34 18.73
CA THR A 273 15.87 -7.32 19.23
C THR A 273 17.10 -6.65 19.84
N THR A 274 17.81 -7.41 20.67
CA THR A 274 19.14 -7.13 21.19
C THR A 274 19.87 -8.45 21.41
N MET A 275 21.20 -8.40 21.50
CA MET A 275 22.04 -9.54 21.87
C MET A 275 21.91 -10.79 20.97
N PRO A 276 21.91 -10.69 19.63
CA PRO A 276 21.94 -11.87 18.75
C PRO A 276 23.17 -12.75 19.06
N ASN A 277 22.94 -14.05 19.28
CA ASN A 277 23.96 -15.00 19.73
C ASN A 277 24.73 -14.55 20.98
N ASN A 278 24.06 -13.80 21.88
CA ASN A 278 24.63 -13.19 23.09
C ASN A 278 25.72 -12.14 22.82
N ILE A 279 25.76 -11.58 21.61
CA ILE A 279 26.67 -10.53 21.20
C ILE A 279 25.85 -9.28 20.90
N VAL A 280 26.33 -8.12 21.35
CA VAL A 280 25.65 -6.83 21.10
C VAL A 280 25.42 -6.64 19.60
N ASP A 281 24.18 -6.35 19.23
CA ASP A 281 23.85 -5.98 17.86
C ASP A 281 24.43 -4.59 17.57
N THR A 282 25.19 -4.49 16.47
CA THR A 282 25.88 -3.26 16.07
C THR A 282 25.25 -2.61 14.85
N LEU A 283 24.21 -3.22 14.25
CA LEU A 283 23.49 -2.70 13.10
C LEU A 283 21.99 -2.61 13.42
N ASN A 284 21.60 -1.56 14.12
CA ASN A 284 20.25 -1.46 14.69
C ASN A 284 19.16 -1.02 13.70
N ASP A 285 19.48 -0.90 12.40
CA ASP A 285 18.58 -0.35 11.37
C ASP A 285 17.36 -1.26 11.12
N ASN A 286 17.48 -2.56 11.39
CA ASN A 286 16.42 -3.55 11.15
C ASN A 286 15.82 -4.14 12.45
N ASP A 287 16.28 -3.68 13.62
CA ASP A 287 15.95 -4.28 14.91
C ASP A 287 14.46 -4.12 15.25
N THR A 288 13.87 -2.98 14.88
CA THR A 288 12.62 -2.48 15.46
C THR A 288 11.44 -2.54 14.48
N SER A 289 10.32 -3.10 14.93
CA SER A 289 9.02 -2.98 14.28
C SER A 289 7.99 -2.38 15.23
N SER A 290 7.00 -1.67 14.67
CA SER A 290 5.90 -1.11 15.43
C SER A 290 4.60 -1.18 14.64
N ALA A 291 3.51 -1.53 15.35
CA ALA A 291 2.16 -1.55 14.81
C ALA A 291 1.18 -0.89 15.78
N VAL A 292 0.14 -0.26 15.24
CA VAL A 292 -1.03 0.12 16.03
C VAL A 292 -2.06 -0.98 15.85
N ILE A 293 -2.48 -1.57 16.96
CA ILE A 293 -3.47 -2.64 16.99
C ILE A 293 -4.66 -2.23 17.82
N GLN A 294 -5.84 -2.69 17.44
CA GLN A 294 -7.08 -2.42 18.14
C GLN A 294 -8.00 -3.64 18.00
N ALA A 295 -8.71 -3.95 19.07
CA ALA A 295 -9.78 -4.93 19.02
C ALA A 295 -10.92 -4.45 18.11
N ALA A 296 -11.59 -5.40 17.47
CA ALA A 296 -12.77 -5.17 16.65
C ALA A 296 -13.86 -4.40 17.42
N MET A 297 -14.62 -3.62 16.67
CA MET A 297 -15.54 -2.63 17.22
C MET A 297 -16.72 -3.29 17.93
N THR A 298 -17.20 -2.64 18.98
CA THR A 298 -18.43 -3.01 19.69
C THR A 298 -18.99 -1.82 20.47
N GLY A 299 -20.32 -1.75 20.59
CA GLY A 299 -21.00 -0.73 21.37
C GLY A 299 -21.49 0.44 20.53
N THR A 300 -21.47 1.64 21.12
CA THR A 300 -22.10 2.82 20.52
C THR A 300 -21.06 3.93 20.32
N TYR A 301 -21.10 4.55 19.14
CA TYR A 301 -20.25 5.66 18.74
C TYR A 301 -21.11 6.81 18.21
N SER A 302 -20.50 7.97 18.06
CA SER A 302 -21.11 9.19 17.53
C SER A 302 -20.45 9.63 16.24
N ILE A 303 -21.26 10.04 15.25
CA ILE A 303 -20.80 10.67 14.01
C ILE A 303 -21.23 12.13 14.02
N GLY A 304 -20.26 13.04 13.89
CA GLY A 304 -20.47 14.49 13.88
C GLY A 304 -20.95 15.10 15.21
N GLY A 305 -21.09 16.42 15.24
CA GLY A 305 -21.40 17.18 16.46
C GLY A 305 -20.17 17.83 17.09
N ALA A 306 -20.23 18.15 18.39
CA ALA A 306 -19.20 18.97 19.04
C ALA A 306 -17.95 18.18 19.50
N SER A 307 -18.10 16.89 19.80
CA SER A 307 -17.01 16.00 20.23
C SER A 307 -17.34 14.56 19.84
N PRO A 308 -17.40 14.25 18.54
CA PRO A 308 -17.75 12.92 18.09
C PRO A 308 -16.62 11.92 18.24
N ASP A 309 -16.97 10.63 18.21
CA ASP A 309 -16.01 9.55 18.01
C ASP A 309 -15.47 9.54 16.56
N PHE A 310 -16.32 9.91 15.60
CA PHE A 310 -15.99 10.04 14.17
C PHE A 310 -16.53 11.36 13.61
N ASN A 311 -15.73 12.13 12.88
CA ASN A 311 -16.19 13.39 12.30
C ASN A 311 -17.12 13.18 11.10
N SER A 312 -17.02 12.04 10.42
CA SER A 312 -17.68 11.76 9.15
C SER A 312 -18.16 10.30 9.04
N PHE A 313 -18.95 10.00 8.01
CA PHE A 313 -19.33 8.62 7.72
C PHE A 313 -18.13 7.82 7.21
N GLN A 314 -17.29 8.42 6.38
CA GLN A 314 -16.10 7.76 5.85
C GLN A 314 -15.14 7.33 6.98
N GLU A 315 -14.89 8.18 7.99
CA GLU A 315 -14.02 7.80 9.11
C GLU A 315 -14.58 6.59 9.91
N ALA A 316 -15.91 6.52 10.05
CA ALA A 316 -16.57 5.39 10.70
C ALA A 316 -16.49 4.10 9.85
N VAL A 317 -16.66 4.22 8.53
CA VAL A 317 -16.57 3.09 7.59
C VAL A 317 -15.13 2.59 7.48
N ASP A 318 -14.14 3.48 7.42
CA ASP A 318 -12.71 3.11 7.43
C ASP A 318 -12.35 2.32 8.68
N ALA A 319 -12.93 2.68 9.84
CA ALA A 319 -12.71 1.94 11.08
C ALA A 319 -13.39 0.55 11.07
N LEU A 320 -14.59 0.43 10.50
CA LEU A 320 -15.27 -0.86 10.34
C LEU A 320 -14.49 -1.77 9.40
N ASP A 321 -14.02 -1.25 8.26
CA ASP A 321 -13.24 -2.01 7.28
C ASP A 321 -11.90 -2.47 7.86
N LEU A 322 -11.23 -1.59 8.62
CA LEU A 322 -9.93 -1.89 9.22
C LEU A 322 -10.01 -2.87 10.40
N TYR A 323 -11.02 -2.75 11.26
CA TYR A 323 -11.07 -3.50 12.53
C TYR A 323 -12.16 -4.56 12.61
N GLY A 324 -13.19 -4.51 11.75
CA GLY A 324 -14.36 -5.36 11.85
C GLY A 324 -15.19 -5.12 13.11
N VAL A 325 -16.10 -6.05 13.40
CA VAL A 325 -16.98 -6.01 14.59
C VAL A 325 -16.97 -7.31 15.38
N CYS A 326 -16.98 -7.19 16.71
CA CYS A 326 -17.08 -8.33 17.64
C CYS A 326 -18.34 -8.31 18.51
N GLY A 327 -19.21 -7.34 18.27
CA GLY A 327 -20.53 -7.22 18.89
C GLY A 327 -21.38 -6.28 18.05
N ALA A 328 -22.62 -6.05 18.46
CA ALA A 328 -23.45 -5.03 17.82
C ALA A 328 -22.77 -3.64 17.92
N VAL A 329 -22.76 -2.92 16.80
CA VAL A 329 -22.23 -1.56 16.67
C VAL A 329 -23.36 -0.62 16.29
N THR A 330 -23.45 0.53 16.96
CA THR A 330 -24.40 1.60 16.64
C THR A 330 -23.69 2.93 16.53
N PHE A 331 -23.82 3.59 15.39
CA PHE A 331 -23.40 4.97 15.16
C PHE A 331 -24.61 5.90 15.31
N ASN A 332 -24.59 6.74 16.35
CA ASN A 332 -25.54 7.83 16.53
C ASN A 332 -25.10 9.04 15.69
N VAL A 333 -25.87 9.36 14.67
CA VAL A 333 -25.54 10.43 13.72
C VAL A 333 -26.14 11.76 14.18
N ALA A 334 -25.29 12.74 14.44
CA ALA A 334 -25.72 14.09 14.80
C ALA A 334 -26.35 14.81 13.60
N SER A 335 -27.24 15.76 13.88
CA SER A 335 -27.79 16.65 12.85
C SER A 335 -26.67 17.40 12.13
N GLY A 336 -26.71 17.40 10.80
CA GLY A 336 -25.65 17.91 9.94
C GLY A 336 -25.85 17.51 8.48
N THR A 337 -25.05 18.12 7.61
CA THR A 337 -24.92 17.74 6.20
C THR A 337 -23.52 17.19 5.99
N TYR A 338 -23.46 15.93 5.58
CA TYR A 338 -22.27 15.14 5.35
C TYR A 338 -22.12 14.96 3.83
N SER A 339 -21.20 15.71 3.23
CA SER A 339 -20.99 15.75 1.77
C SER A 339 -19.97 14.70 1.35
N GLU A 340 -20.37 13.44 1.30
CA GLU A 340 -19.50 12.27 1.16
C GLU A 340 -20.12 11.26 0.18
N GLU A 341 -19.29 10.43 -0.45
CA GLU A 341 -19.68 9.25 -1.22
C GLU A 341 -19.16 8.03 -0.46
N ILE A 342 -20.07 7.17 0.00
CA ILE A 342 -19.74 6.09 0.92
C ILE A 342 -19.93 4.75 0.23
N GLU A 343 -18.84 4.01 0.02
CA GLU A 343 -18.84 2.59 -0.37
C GLU A 343 -18.50 1.77 0.88
N ILE A 344 -19.39 0.88 1.28
CA ILE A 344 -19.16 -0.02 2.41
C ILE A 344 -18.95 -1.42 1.85
N PRO A 345 -17.77 -2.03 2.08
CA PRO A 345 -17.49 -3.41 1.70
C PRO A 345 -18.09 -4.41 2.69
N GLU A 346 -17.88 -5.70 2.45
CA GLU A 346 -18.11 -6.74 3.45
C GLU A 346 -17.32 -6.43 4.75
N ILE A 347 -18.02 -6.34 5.89
CA ILE A 347 -17.39 -6.03 7.17
C ILE A 347 -17.13 -7.30 7.97
N ALA A 348 -15.86 -7.55 8.30
CA ALA A 348 -15.45 -8.72 9.06
C ALA A 348 -16.19 -8.81 10.42
N GLY A 349 -16.77 -9.97 10.70
CA GLY A 349 -17.48 -10.25 11.94
C GLY A 349 -18.94 -9.77 11.99
N ALA A 350 -19.43 -9.06 10.96
CA ALA A 350 -20.82 -8.68 10.85
C ALA A 350 -21.72 -9.92 10.75
N SER A 351 -22.82 -9.93 11.50
CA SER A 351 -23.72 -11.09 11.55
C SER A 351 -25.10 -10.71 12.08
N ALA A 352 -26.01 -11.68 12.12
CA ALA A 352 -27.33 -11.52 12.74
C ALA A 352 -27.25 -11.13 14.24
N THR A 353 -26.10 -11.36 14.90
CA THR A 353 -25.86 -10.94 16.29
C THR A 353 -25.02 -9.66 16.36
N ASN A 354 -24.02 -9.52 15.49
CA ASN A 354 -23.13 -8.37 15.41
C ASN A 354 -23.57 -7.44 14.29
N THR A 355 -24.74 -6.83 14.45
CA THR A 355 -25.29 -5.90 13.45
C THR A 355 -24.62 -4.54 13.53
N ILE A 356 -24.53 -3.84 12.40
CA ILE A 356 -24.00 -2.47 12.32
C ILE A 356 -25.16 -1.52 12.02
N THR A 357 -25.42 -0.55 12.91
CA THR A 357 -26.55 0.39 12.75
C THR A 357 -26.05 1.83 12.64
N PHE A 358 -26.45 2.55 11.60
CA PHE A 358 -26.34 4.01 11.49
C PHE A 358 -27.70 4.63 11.80
N ASP A 359 -27.80 5.32 12.93
CA ASP A 359 -29.06 5.83 13.48
C ASP A 359 -29.04 7.36 13.59
N GLY A 360 -29.90 8.03 12.82
CA GLY A 360 -30.14 9.47 12.95
C GLY A 360 -30.88 9.89 14.23
N GLY A 361 -31.35 8.94 15.04
CA GLY A 361 -32.08 9.16 16.29
C GLY A 361 -33.53 9.61 16.08
N SER A 362 -34.18 10.10 17.15
CA SER A 362 -35.57 10.55 17.10
C SER A 362 -35.71 11.95 16.47
N GLY A 363 -36.66 12.11 15.55
CA GLY A 363 -37.00 13.38 14.91
C GLY A 363 -36.54 13.42 13.45
N ASN A 364 -37.42 13.95 12.59
CA ASN A 364 -37.35 14.00 11.13
C ASN A 364 -35.95 13.78 10.51
N ALA A 365 -35.81 12.70 9.75
CA ALA A 365 -34.65 12.35 8.92
C ALA A 365 -34.08 13.53 8.12
N ALA A 366 -34.89 14.56 7.83
CA ALA A 366 -34.50 15.77 7.11
C ALA A 366 -33.32 16.56 7.69
N SER A 367 -32.94 16.38 8.97
CA SER A 367 -31.83 17.13 9.59
C SER A 367 -30.48 16.40 9.62
N ARG A 368 -30.42 15.12 9.20
CA ARG A 368 -29.20 14.31 9.09
C ARG A 368 -29.05 13.89 7.63
N ILE A 369 -28.23 14.61 6.89
CA ILE A 369 -28.20 14.49 5.43
C ILE A 369 -26.84 13.96 5.01
N LEU A 370 -26.79 12.71 4.52
CA LEU A 370 -25.68 12.20 3.73
C LEU A 370 -25.94 12.56 2.27
N THR A 371 -25.00 13.27 1.61
CA THR A 371 -25.24 13.80 0.27
C THR A 371 -24.02 13.79 -0.64
N THR A 372 -24.25 13.56 -1.93
CA THR A 372 -23.21 13.68 -2.97
C THR A 372 -23.82 14.23 -4.26
N SER A 373 -22.98 14.79 -5.14
CA SER A 373 -23.34 15.05 -6.53
C SER A 373 -22.45 14.23 -7.45
N HIS A 374 -23.05 13.48 -8.37
CA HIS A 374 -22.35 12.57 -9.27
C HIS A 374 -22.16 13.16 -10.67
N SER A 375 -20.97 13.00 -11.25
CA SER A 375 -20.66 13.35 -12.65
C SER A 375 -20.54 12.13 -13.58
N SER A 376 -20.52 10.93 -12.99
CA SER A 376 -20.56 9.62 -13.64
C SER A 376 -21.47 8.68 -12.84
N ILE A 377 -21.60 7.42 -13.24
CA ILE A 377 -22.31 6.41 -12.45
C ILE A 377 -21.65 6.27 -11.07
N GLY A 378 -22.46 6.34 -10.02
CA GLY A 378 -22.06 6.29 -8.61
C GLY A 378 -23.28 6.36 -7.69
N ALA A 379 -23.07 6.21 -6.38
CA ALA A 379 -24.11 6.33 -5.37
C ALA A 379 -23.63 7.09 -4.13
N THR A 380 -24.53 7.79 -3.45
CA THR A 380 -24.21 8.43 -2.17
C THR A 380 -23.91 7.42 -1.07
N LEU A 381 -24.68 6.32 -1.04
CA LEU A 381 -24.41 5.14 -0.22
C LEU A 381 -24.42 3.89 -1.12
N MET A 382 -23.30 3.18 -1.16
CA MET A 382 -23.15 1.89 -1.83
C MET A 382 -22.83 0.81 -0.80
N LEU A 383 -23.58 -0.29 -0.85
CA LEU A 383 -23.31 -1.52 -0.11
C LEU A 383 -22.76 -2.52 -1.13
N ASP A 384 -21.45 -2.81 -1.06
CA ASP A 384 -20.74 -3.72 -1.97
C ASP A 384 -20.34 -4.99 -1.21
N GLY A 385 -21.23 -5.99 -1.22
CA GLY A 385 -21.10 -7.20 -0.39
C GLY A 385 -21.24 -6.97 1.11
N ALA A 386 -21.64 -5.75 1.53
CA ALA A 386 -21.88 -5.44 2.93
C ALA A 386 -23.16 -6.13 3.43
N ASP A 387 -23.05 -6.81 4.56
CA ASP A 387 -24.13 -7.60 5.17
C ASP A 387 -24.46 -7.16 6.59
N TYR A 388 -25.74 -7.29 6.98
CA TYR A 388 -26.23 -6.99 8.33
C TYR A 388 -26.08 -5.52 8.76
N LEU A 389 -26.12 -4.59 7.79
CA LEU A 389 -26.18 -3.16 8.07
C LEU A 389 -27.63 -2.69 8.22
N ARG A 390 -27.83 -1.70 9.09
CA ARG A 390 -29.08 -0.98 9.26
C ARG A 390 -28.84 0.52 9.13
N PHE A 391 -29.59 1.18 8.27
CA PHE A 391 -29.66 2.64 8.18
C PHE A 391 -31.04 3.10 8.57
N ARG A 392 -31.14 4.02 9.54
CA ARG A 392 -32.44 4.53 9.98
C ARG A 392 -32.45 5.99 10.37
N ASN A 393 -33.60 6.65 10.16
CA ASN A 393 -33.83 8.05 10.50
C ASN A 393 -32.84 9.04 9.82
N LEU A 394 -32.40 8.73 8.60
CA LEU A 394 -31.45 9.53 7.82
C LEU A 394 -32.05 10.05 6.51
N THR A 395 -31.55 11.20 6.03
CA THR A 395 -31.71 11.59 4.63
C THR A 395 -30.48 11.15 3.85
N ILE A 396 -30.68 10.34 2.81
CA ILE A 396 -29.63 9.94 1.87
C ILE A 396 -29.97 10.53 0.52
N ARG A 397 -29.12 11.43 0.01
CA ARG A 397 -29.44 12.26 -1.14
C ARG A 397 -28.34 12.28 -2.19
N SER A 398 -28.71 12.03 -3.44
CA SER A 398 -27.87 12.40 -4.58
C SER A 398 -28.44 13.62 -5.32
N THR A 399 -27.64 14.67 -5.49
CA THR A 399 -28.10 15.94 -6.12
C THR A 399 -27.85 16.04 -7.62
N GLY A 400 -27.15 15.08 -8.23
CA GLY A 400 -26.85 15.08 -9.66
C GLY A 400 -28.12 14.92 -10.52
N SER A 401 -28.19 15.65 -11.64
CA SER A 401 -29.35 15.67 -12.55
C SER A 401 -29.20 14.77 -13.78
N SER A 402 -27.95 14.43 -14.14
CA SER A 402 -27.63 13.50 -15.23
C SER A 402 -27.21 12.12 -14.72
N TYR A 403 -26.59 12.07 -13.55
CA TYR A 403 -26.20 10.86 -12.84
C TYR A 403 -26.56 11.03 -11.37
N GLY A 404 -27.08 10.00 -10.73
CA GLY A 404 -27.33 10.08 -9.31
C GLY A 404 -28.06 8.88 -8.74
N THR A 405 -27.47 8.29 -7.71
CA THR A 405 -28.08 7.22 -6.92
C THR A 405 -27.99 7.55 -5.45
N ALA A 406 -29.09 7.42 -4.69
CA ALA A 406 -29.02 7.64 -3.24
C ALA A 406 -28.47 6.39 -2.55
N VAL A 407 -29.08 5.22 -2.81
CA VAL A 407 -28.67 3.94 -2.21
C VAL A 407 -28.48 2.88 -3.29
N TRP A 408 -27.38 2.14 -3.24
CA TRP A 408 -27.05 1.09 -4.20
C TRP A 408 -26.60 -0.20 -3.51
N PHE A 409 -27.29 -1.31 -3.77
CA PHE A 409 -26.92 -2.67 -3.42
C PHE A 409 -26.21 -3.38 -4.58
N THR A 410 -25.03 -3.93 -4.32
CA THR A 410 -24.22 -4.72 -5.27
C THR A 410 -23.38 -5.75 -4.51
N GLY A 411 -22.75 -6.67 -5.24
CA GLY A 411 -21.75 -7.58 -4.66
C GLY A 411 -22.33 -8.62 -3.69
N ALA A 412 -23.61 -8.97 -3.83
CA ALA A 412 -24.34 -9.82 -2.88
C ALA A 412 -24.46 -9.18 -1.48
N ALA A 413 -24.78 -7.88 -1.43
CA ALA A 413 -25.09 -7.18 -0.18
C ALA A 413 -26.41 -7.69 0.41
N ASP A 414 -26.35 -8.55 1.42
CA ASP A 414 -27.44 -9.33 1.95
C ASP A 414 -27.89 -8.86 3.34
N ARG A 415 -29.17 -9.09 3.66
CA ARG A 415 -29.71 -8.93 5.03
C ARG A 415 -29.55 -7.53 5.63
N ASN A 416 -29.51 -6.52 4.77
CA ASN A 416 -29.45 -5.14 5.18
C ASN A 416 -30.85 -4.54 5.35
N ILE A 417 -30.95 -3.49 6.16
CA ILE A 417 -32.20 -2.79 6.46
C ILE A 417 -32.02 -1.31 6.19
N ILE A 418 -32.86 -0.74 5.32
CA ILE A 418 -33.04 0.71 5.22
C ILE A 418 -34.44 1.02 5.73
N GLU A 419 -34.54 1.70 6.87
CA GLU A 419 -35.83 1.98 7.52
C GLU A 419 -36.02 3.45 7.89
N ASP A 420 -37.24 3.97 7.78
CA ASP A 420 -37.60 5.33 8.21
C ASP A 420 -36.68 6.45 7.66
N CYS A 421 -36.10 6.24 6.47
CA CYS A 421 -35.20 7.18 5.82
C CYS A 421 -35.93 8.02 4.76
N ILE A 422 -35.32 9.17 4.42
CA ILE A 422 -35.70 9.99 3.26
C ILE A 422 -34.64 9.76 2.18
N LEU A 423 -35.00 9.03 1.12
CA LEU A 423 -34.11 8.74 0.00
C LEU A 423 -34.44 9.69 -1.16
N GLU A 424 -33.47 10.49 -1.58
CA GLU A 424 -33.73 11.60 -2.52
C GLU A 424 -32.76 11.61 -3.69
N THR A 425 -33.32 11.83 -4.88
CA THR A 425 -32.59 12.19 -6.09
C THR A 425 -33.29 13.37 -6.77
N SER A 426 -32.71 13.91 -7.85
CA SER A 426 -33.33 15.02 -8.59
C SER A 426 -34.77 14.69 -9.02
N THR A 427 -35.73 15.55 -8.67
CA THR A 427 -37.16 15.42 -9.00
C THR A 427 -37.50 15.85 -10.42
N SER A 428 -36.55 16.43 -11.14
CA SER A 428 -36.69 16.88 -12.52
C SER A 428 -35.72 16.17 -13.47
N ALA A 429 -35.10 15.07 -13.02
CA ALA A 429 -34.18 14.30 -13.85
C ALA A 429 -34.90 13.62 -15.00
N THR A 430 -34.33 13.73 -16.19
CA THR A 430 -34.81 13.05 -17.41
C THR A 430 -33.87 11.91 -17.85
N SER A 431 -32.70 11.78 -17.21
CA SER A 431 -31.71 10.74 -17.48
C SER A 431 -32.05 9.45 -16.75
N SER A 432 -31.99 8.30 -17.45
CA SER A 432 -32.17 6.96 -16.87
C SER A 432 -31.05 6.55 -15.90
N ASN A 433 -29.98 7.34 -15.81
CA ASN A 433 -28.88 7.18 -14.85
C ASN A 433 -29.13 7.89 -13.51
N VAL A 434 -30.30 8.52 -13.33
CA VAL A 434 -30.72 9.03 -12.02
C VAL A 434 -31.78 8.09 -11.45
N ARG A 435 -31.43 7.35 -10.40
CA ARG A 435 -32.29 6.34 -9.77
C ARG A 435 -32.18 6.43 -8.26
N THR A 436 -33.28 6.53 -7.53
CA THR A 436 -33.17 6.78 -6.07
C THR A 436 -32.57 5.58 -5.34
N LEU A 437 -33.09 4.37 -5.60
CA LEU A 437 -32.58 3.13 -5.03
C LEU A 437 -32.32 2.09 -6.12
N VAL A 438 -31.15 1.45 -6.06
CA VAL A 438 -30.69 0.50 -7.07
C VAL A 438 -30.19 -0.80 -6.46
N GLY A 439 -30.56 -1.93 -7.07
CA GLY A 439 -29.84 -3.19 -6.95
C GLY A 439 -29.31 -3.61 -8.32
N SER A 440 -27.99 -3.78 -8.48
CA SER A 440 -27.39 -4.28 -9.73
C SER A 440 -26.07 -5.01 -9.48
N ALA A 441 -25.71 -5.95 -10.36
CA ALA A 441 -24.56 -6.85 -10.16
C ALA A 441 -23.22 -6.22 -10.56
N SER A 442 -23.09 -4.91 -10.41
CA SER A 442 -21.93 -4.13 -10.81
C SER A 442 -21.97 -2.82 -10.07
N LYS A 443 -20.81 -2.34 -9.60
CA LYS A 443 -20.66 -1.02 -9.00
C LYS A 443 -20.55 0.15 -10.00
N THR A 444 -20.45 -0.15 -11.30
CA THR A 444 -20.29 0.87 -12.36
C THR A 444 -21.41 0.83 -13.39
N SER A 445 -22.39 -0.06 -13.23
CA SER A 445 -23.51 -0.22 -14.17
C SER A 445 -24.82 -0.49 -13.44
N LEU A 446 -25.75 0.46 -13.51
CA LEU A 446 -27.08 0.41 -12.89
C LEU A 446 -28.02 -0.64 -13.52
N THR A 447 -27.59 -1.34 -14.58
CA THR A 447 -28.43 -2.29 -15.33
C THR A 447 -27.84 -3.68 -15.43
N SER A 448 -26.66 -3.92 -14.85
CA SER A 448 -26.06 -5.25 -14.85
C SER A 448 -26.94 -6.23 -14.06
N SER A 449 -27.29 -7.33 -14.72
CA SER A 449 -28.05 -8.44 -14.14
C SER A 449 -27.08 -9.42 -13.47
N GLY A 450 -27.50 -10.04 -12.37
CA GLY A 450 -26.69 -10.95 -11.56
C GLY A 450 -27.11 -10.89 -10.09
N GLU A 451 -26.27 -11.41 -9.20
CA GLU A 451 -26.51 -11.36 -7.76
C GLU A 451 -26.25 -9.94 -7.23
N THR A 452 -27.28 -9.33 -6.66
CA THR A 452 -27.24 -7.95 -6.17
C THR A 452 -27.30 -7.88 -4.66
N GLY A 453 -28.11 -8.77 -4.07
CA GLY A 453 -28.36 -8.85 -2.65
C GLY A 453 -29.70 -9.55 -2.39
N SER A 454 -29.75 -10.31 -1.32
CA SER A 454 -30.85 -11.16 -0.88
C SER A 454 -31.27 -10.81 0.55
N PHE A 455 -32.55 -10.98 0.85
CA PHE A 455 -33.12 -10.71 2.19
C PHE A 455 -32.93 -9.26 2.71
N ASN A 456 -32.77 -8.29 1.80
CA ASN A 456 -32.76 -6.88 2.16
C ASN A 456 -34.17 -6.37 2.45
N HIS A 457 -34.28 -5.48 3.43
CA HIS A 457 -35.55 -4.91 3.87
C HIS A 457 -35.57 -3.39 3.67
N LEU A 458 -36.62 -2.90 3.01
CA LEU A 458 -36.84 -1.48 2.73
C LEU A 458 -38.21 -1.09 3.31
N GLU A 459 -38.24 -0.49 4.50
CA GLU A 459 -39.47 -0.23 5.25
C GLU A 459 -39.58 1.24 5.69
N GLY A 460 -40.78 1.81 5.76
CA GLY A 460 -40.99 3.16 6.30
C GLY A 460 -40.33 4.32 5.54
N ASN A 461 -39.65 4.06 4.42
CA ASN A 461 -38.88 5.07 3.69
C ASN A 461 -39.76 5.99 2.83
N VAL A 462 -39.33 7.25 2.71
CA VAL A 462 -39.85 8.20 1.71
C VAL A 462 -38.87 8.27 0.54
N ILE A 463 -39.32 7.87 -0.65
CA ILE A 463 -38.52 7.91 -1.89
C ILE A 463 -38.96 9.10 -2.74
N LYS A 464 -38.03 10.00 -3.09
CA LYS A 464 -38.32 11.19 -3.92
C LYS A 464 -37.39 11.32 -5.12
N GLY A 465 -38.00 11.65 -6.25
CA GLY A 465 -37.30 11.95 -7.50
C GLY A 465 -36.79 10.71 -8.23
N GLY A 466 -35.84 10.94 -9.13
CA GLY A 466 -35.28 9.91 -10.00
C GLY A 466 -36.10 9.66 -11.25
N TYR A 467 -35.43 9.24 -12.33
CA TYR A 467 -36.11 8.68 -13.49
C TYR A 467 -36.73 7.32 -13.14
N TYR A 468 -36.06 6.56 -12.27
CA TYR A 468 -36.62 5.41 -11.56
C TYR A 468 -36.54 5.65 -10.05
N GLY A 469 -37.64 5.50 -9.32
CA GLY A 469 -37.60 5.54 -7.85
C GLY A 469 -36.85 4.34 -7.28
N ILE A 470 -37.24 3.13 -7.70
CA ILE A 470 -36.57 1.87 -7.36
C ILE A 470 -36.28 1.10 -8.65
N SER A 471 -35.08 0.54 -8.77
CA SER A 471 -34.71 -0.38 -9.84
C SER A 471 -33.90 -1.53 -9.27
N TRP A 472 -34.41 -2.75 -9.36
CA TRP A 472 -33.73 -3.94 -8.84
C TRP A 472 -33.52 -4.94 -9.97
N ARG A 473 -32.26 -5.29 -10.24
CA ARG A 473 -31.87 -6.32 -11.21
C ARG A 473 -31.60 -7.62 -10.47
N GLY A 474 -32.01 -8.74 -11.05
CA GLY A 474 -31.66 -10.09 -10.59
C GLY A 474 -31.05 -10.90 -11.72
N ALA A 475 -30.60 -12.11 -11.41
CA ALA A 475 -30.34 -13.13 -12.43
C ALA A 475 -31.68 -13.71 -12.92
N GLY A 476 -31.82 -13.88 -14.24
CA GLY A 476 -33.01 -14.47 -14.88
C GLY A 476 -32.96 -15.99 -14.93
#